data_AF-A0A2J8QTU6-F1
#
_entry.id   AF-A0A2J8QTU6-F1
#
_cell.length_a   1.000
_cell.length_b   1.000
_cell.length_c   1.000
_cell.angle_alpha   90.00
_cell.angle_beta   90.00
_cell.angle_gamma   90.00
#
_symmetry.space_group_name_H-M   'P 1'
#
loop_
_entity.id
_entity.type
_entity.pdbx_description
1 polymer ?
#
loop_
_entity_poly.entity_id
_entity_poly.type
_entity_poly.pdbx_seq_one_letter_code
_entity_poly.pdbx_strand_id
1 'polypeptide(L)'
;EGSTSWKAALEASKGCIKCEAPCPEDWLLYGRKCYFFSEEPRDWNTGRQYCHTHEAVLAVIQSQKELEFMFKFTRREPWIGLRRVGDEFHWVNGDPFDPDTFTIAGP
;
A
#
# COMPACT_ATOMS: atom_id res chain seq x y z
N GLU A 1 12.91 23.26 9.00
CA GLU A 1 12.33 22.42 10.07
C GLU A 1 11.58 21.28 9.39
N GLY A 2 12.11 20.06 9.54
CA GLY A 2 11.73 18.92 8.71
C GLY A 2 10.71 18.04 9.42
N SER A 3 9.46 18.05 8.94
CA SER A 3 8.48 17.00 9.24
C SER A 3 8.54 15.92 8.16
N THR A 4 9.03 14.75 8.54
CA THR A 4 8.98 13.49 7.79
C THR A 4 7.54 12.99 7.75
N SER A 5 6.81 13.50 6.76
CA SER A 5 5.46 13.10 6.36
C SER A 5 5.48 11.79 5.55
N TRP A 6 4.83 10.75 6.05
CA TRP A 6 4.73 9.40 5.47
C TRP A 6 3.38 9.22 4.76
N LYS A 7 3.37 8.67 3.53
CA LYS A 7 2.14 8.43 2.76
C LYS A 7 1.69 6.96 2.91
N ALA A 8 0.41 6.68 3.13
CA ALA A 8 -0.12 5.31 3.09
C ALA A 8 -0.51 4.96 1.65
N ALA A 9 -0.14 3.78 1.17
CA ALA A 9 -0.63 3.24 -0.10
C ALA A 9 -1.91 2.40 0.16
N LEU A 10 -3.00 2.62 -0.57
CA LEU A 10 -4.26 1.88 -0.42
C LEU A 10 -4.41 0.76 -1.48
N GLU A 11 -5.23 -0.26 -1.21
CA GLU A 11 -5.70 -1.25 -2.20
C GLU A 11 -7.23 -1.41 -2.11
N ALA A 12 -7.93 -1.29 -3.24
CA ALA A 12 -9.37 -1.53 -3.35
C ALA A 12 -9.65 -2.83 -4.14
N SER A 13 -10.49 -3.71 -3.58
CA SER A 13 -10.99 -4.90 -4.26
C SER A 13 -12.51 -4.78 -4.44
N LYS A 14 -12.97 -4.38 -5.64
CA LYS A 14 -14.38 -4.56 -6.02
C LYS A 14 -14.49 -5.03 -7.46
N GLY A 15 -15.05 -6.23 -7.62
CA GLY A 15 -15.51 -6.73 -8.90
C GLY A 15 -16.73 -5.96 -9.39
N CYS A 16 -16.69 -5.53 -10.65
CA CYS A 16 -17.86 -5.18 -11.45
C CYS A 16 -17.52 -5.27 -12.95
N ILE A 17 -18.41 -5.90 -13.73
CA ILE A 17 -18.22 -6.25 -15.16
C ILE A 17 -18.48 -5.06 -16.11
N LYS A 18 -18.82 -3.88 -15.60
CA LYS A 18 -19.02 -2.68 -16.42
C LYS A 18 -18.99 -1.44 -15.53
N CYS A 19 -18.01 -0.53 -15.70
CA CYS A 19 -18.09 0.90 -15.33
C CYS A 19 -16.82 1.69 -15.73
N GLU A 20 -17.02 2.99 -15.99
CA GLU A 20 -16.18 3.95 -16.75
C GLU A 20 -14.90 4.49 -16.10
N ALA A 21 -14.49 4.01 -14.94
CA ALA A 21 -13.11 4.19 -14.48
C ALA A 21 -12.79 3.03 -13.54
N PRO A 22 -11.66 2.32 -13.74
CA PRO A 22 -11.34 1.13 -12.95
C PRO A 22 -10.99 1.46 -11.49
N CYS A 23 -10.75 2.74 -11.16
CA CYS A 23 -10.42 3.22 -9.82
C CYS A 23 -11.20 4.50 -9.47
N PRO A 24 -11.43 4.80 -8.18
CA PRO A 24 -11.99 6.08 -7.74
C PRO A 24 -11.12 7.28 -8.16
N GLU A 25 -11.71 8.48 -8.12
CA GLU A 25 -10.99 9.74 -8.36
C GLU A 25 -9.82 9.89 -7.37
N ASP A 26 -8.67 10.35 -7.84
CA ASP A 26 -7.39 10.45 -7.12
C ASP A 26 -6.70 9.11 -6.76
N TRP A 27 -7.17 7.98 -7.30
CA TRP A 27 -6.52 6.69 -7.16
C TRP A 27 -5.78 6.29 -8.45
N LEU A 28 -4.61 5.69 -8.29
CA LEU A 28 -3.75 5.23 -9.37
C LEU A 28 -4.03 3.75 -9.66
N LEU A 29 -4.39 3.43 -10.90
CA LEU A 29 -4.52 2.04 -11.34
C LEU A 29 -3.14 1.46 -11.66
N TYR A 30 -2.81 0.32 -11.06
CA TYR A 30 -1.70 -0.52 -11.51
C TYR A 30 -2.11 -2.00 -11.51
N GLY A 31 -2.03 -2.63 -12.69
CA GLY A 31 -2.51 -3.99 -12.89
C GLY A 31 -4.02 -4.08 -12.69
N ARG A 32 -4.45 -4.71 -11.59
CA ARG A 32 -5.87 -4.84 -11.19
C ARG A 32 -6.16 -4.23 -9.82
N LYS A 33 -5.25 -3.38 -9.34
CA LYS A 33 -5.31 -2.75 -8.01
C LYS A 33 -5.33 -1.25 -8.15
N CYS A 34 -6.05 -0.60 -7.24
CA CYS A 34 -6.12 0.85 -7.14
C CYS A 34 -5.33 1.32 -5.93
N TYR A 35 -4.45 2.30 -6.13
CA TYR A 35 -3.56 2.86 -5.12
C TYR A 35 -3.89 4.30 -4.82
N PHE A 36 -4.09 4.62 -3.55
CA PHE A 36 -4.18 5.99 -3.08
C PHE A 36 -3.00 6.28 -2.16
N PHE A 37 -2.42 7.47 -2.28
CA PHE A 37 -1.29 7.90 -1.47
C PHE A 37 -1.75 9.02 -0.53
N SER A 38 -1.90 8.73 0.76
CA SER A 38 -2.37 9.75 1.72
C SER A 38 -1.44 10.96 1.76
N GLU A 39 -2.01 12.17 1.81
CA GLU A 39 -1.23 13.41 1.91
C GLU A 39 -0.69 13.65 3.32
N GLU A 40 -1.42 13.17 4.33
CA GLU A 40 -1.09 13.36 5.73
C GLU A 40 -0.16 12.26 6.27
N PRO A 41 0.85 12.63 7.08
CA PRO A 41 1.64 11.68 7.85
C PRO A 41 0.74 10.90 8.79
N ARG A 42 0.79 9.58 8.70
CA ARG A 42 0.17 8.69 9.70
C ARG A 42 1.20 7.64 10.10
N ASP A 43 1.16 7.18 11.34
CA ASP A 43 1.89 5.97 11.72
C ASP A 43 1.18 4.74 11.11
N TRP A 44 1.84 3.58 11.15
CA TRP A 44 1.30 2.37 10.53
C TRP A 44 -0.10 2.00 11.08
N ASN A 45 -0.32 2.16 12.38
CA ASN A 45 -1.61 1.86 13.02
C ASN A 45 -2.72 2.82 12.59
N THR A 46 -2.46 4.12 12.60
CA THR A 46 -3.44 5.14 12.16
C THR A 46 -3.69 5.01 10.66
N GLY A 47 -2.66 4.73 9.88
CA GLY A 47 -2.78 4.43 8.44
C GLY A 47 -3.72 3.25 8.21
N ARG A 48 -3.50 2.13 8.91
CA ARG A 48 -4.37 0.96 8.84
C ARG A 48 -5.81 1.27 9.24
N GLN A 49 -6.03 2.00 10.33
CA GLN A 49 -7.39 2.36 10.76
C GLN A 49 -8.09 3.26 9.73
N TYR A 50 -7.36 4.23 9.17
CA TYR A 50 -7.86 5.07 8.09
C TYR A 50 -8.22 4.27 6.83
N CYS A 51 -7.43 3.24 6.48
CA CYS A 51 -7.77 2.33 5.40
C CYS A 51 -9.11 1.63 5.67
N HIS A 52 -9.27 1.07 6.88
CA HIS A 52 -10.49 0.37 7.26
C HIS A 52 -11.73 1.26 7.23
N THR A 53 -11.62 2.54 7.60
CA THR A 53 -12.76 3.48 7.52
C THR A 53 -13.15 3.84 6.09
N HIS A 54 -12.26 3.62 5.11
CA HIS A 54 -12.48 3.89 3.68
C HIS A 54 -12.66 2.60 2.84
N GLU A 55 -13.02 1.49 3.48
CA GLU A 55 -13.15 0.16 2.83
C GLU A 55 -11.90 -0.27 2.05
N ALA A 56 -10.73 0.16 2.51
CA ALA A 56 -9.44 -0.10 1.89
C ALA A 56 -8.51 -0.85 2.86
N VAL A 57 -7.37 -1.30 2.34
CA VAL A 57 -6.26 -1.84 3.14
C VAL A 57 -4.96 -1.15 2.78
N LEU A 58 -3.96 -1.20 3.67
CA LEU A 58 -2.60 -0.82 3.32
C LEU A 58 -2.08 -1.70 2.17
N ALA A 59 -1.36 -1.11 1.23
CA ALA A 59 -1.00 -1.75 -0.02
C ALA A 59 -0.23 -3.05 0.18
N VAL A 60 -0.69 -4.10 -0.49
CA VAL A 60 -0.01 -5.40 -0.55
C VAL A 60 0.77 -5.47 -1.84
N ILE A 61 2.09 -5.59 -1.75
CA ILE A 61 2.97 -5.62 -2.90
C ILE A 61 3.30 -7.07 -3.22
N GLN A 62 3.02 -7.48 -4.46
CA GLN A 62 3.17 -8.83 -4.96
C GLN A 62 4.21 -8.92 -6.09
N SER A 63 4.88 -7.82 -6.42
CA SER A 63 6.01 -7.84 -7.37
C SER A 63 6.98 -6.67 -7.18
N GLN A 64 8.24 -6.88 -7.57
CA GLN A 64 9.25 -5.82 -7.64
C GLN A 64 8.79 -4.64 -8.54
N LYS A 65 8.07 -4.90 -9.63
CA LYS A 65 7.58 -3.86 -10.54
C LYS A 65 6.50 -2.98 -9.92
N GLU A 66 5.66 -3.56 -9.07
CA GLU A 66 4.63 -2.86 -8.29
C GLU A 66 5.27 -1.98 -7.23
N LEU A 67 6.32 -2.48 -6.56
CA LEU A 67 7.15 -1.70 -5.64
C LEU A 67 7.78 -0.49 -6.35
N GLU A 68 8.43 -0.72 -7.49
CA GLU A 68 9.02 0.34 -8.31
C GLU A 68 7.98 1.36 -8.80
N PHE A 69 6.79 0.90 -9.18
CA PHE A 69 5.69 1.77 -9.56
C PHE A 69 5.30 2.68 -8.40
N MET A 70 5.13 2.13 -7.19
CA MET A 70 4.77 2.94 -6.02
C MET A 70 5.83 4.02 -5.73
N PHE A 71 7.12 3.68 -5.79
CA PHE A 71 8.20 4.64 -5.58
C PHE A 71 8.26 5.77 -6.62
N LYS A 72 7.64 5.63 -7.80
CA LYS A 72 7.54 6.74 -8.77
C LYS A 72 6.56 7.82 -8.31
N PHE A 73 5.56 7.48 -7.50
CA PHE A 73 4.51 8.41 -7.06
C PHE A 73 4.74 8.98 -5.67
N THR A 74 5.77 8.52 -4.96
CA THR A 74 6.15 9.07 -3.67
C THR A 74 7.65 9.32 -3.59
N ARG A 75 8.04 10.51 -3.15
CA ARG A 75 9.45 10.87 -2.87
C ARG A 75 9.93 10.35 -1.51
N ARG A 76 9.05 9.70 -0.75
CA ARG A 76 9.28 9.19 0.61
C ARG A 76 8.74 7.77 0.71
N GLU A 77 9.35 6.94 1.54
CA GLU A 77 8.93 5.55 1.72
C GLU A 77 7.50 5.52 2.28
N PRO A 78 6.53 4.93 1.57
CA PRO A 78 5.16 4.88 2.06
C PRO A 78 4.99 3.76 3.09
N TRP A 79 4.00 3.88 3.99
CA TRP A 79 3.56 2.73 4.77
C TRP A 79 2.87 1.73 3.85
N ILE A 80 3.33 0.49 3.90
CA ILE A 80 2.77 -0.64 3.17
C ILE A 80 2.10 -1.61 4.14
N GLY A 81 1.32 -2.53 3.58
CA GLY A 81 0.59 -3.56 4.33
C GLY A 81 1.49 -4.63 4.95
N LEU A 82 2.81 -4.48 4.91
CA LEU A 82 3.75 -5.44 5.45
C LEU A 82 4.07 -5.10 6.90
N ARG A 83 3.97 -6.09 7.79
CA ARG A 83 4.31 -5.94 9.20
C ARG A 83 5.13 -7.12 9.69
N ARG A 84 6.11 -6.84 10.54
CA ARG A 84 6.87 -7.86 11.27
C ARG A 84 6.13 -8.27 12.55
N VAL A 85 5.90 -9.56 12.74
CA VAL A 85 5.33 -10.17 13.94
C VAL A 85 6.30 -11.26 14.40
N GLY A 86 7.00 -11.02 15.51
CA GLY A 86 8.14 -11.85 15.90
C GLY A 86 9.27 -11.74 14.86
N ASP A 87 9.66 -12.88 14.27
CA ASP A 87 10.68 -12.94 13.23
C ASP A 87 10.11 -13.06 11.80
N GLU A 88 8.78 -13.09 11.66
CA GLU A 88 8.10 -13.31 10.38
C GLU A 88 7.41 -12.05 9.86
N PHE A 89 7.40 -11.90 8.52
CA PHE A 89 6.70 -10.84 7.83
C PHE A 89 5.32 -11.31 7.37
N HIS A 90 4.31 -10.49 7.65
CA HIS A 90 2.92 -10.78 7.36
C HIS A 90 2.28 -9.60 6.63
N TRP A 91 1.50 -9.90 5.60
CA TRP A 91 0.67 -8.90 4.93
C TRP A 91 -0.65 -8.68 5.68
N VAL A 92 -1.19 -7.45 5.62
CA VAL A 92 -2.49 -7.09 6.21
C VAL A 92 -3.67 -7.88 5.63
N ASN A 93 -3.53 -8.47 4.44
CA ASN A 93 -4.54 -9.33 3.83
C ASN A 93 -4.44 -10.80 4.30
N GLY A 94 -3.43 -11.15 5.10
CA GLY A 94 -3.20 -12.51 5.58
C GLY A 94 -2.30 -13.36 4.70
N ASP A 95 -1.85 -12.86 3.54
CA ASP A 95 -0.92 -13.58 2.68
C ASP A 95 0.47 -13.68 3.32
N PRO A 96 1.18 -14.81 3.14
CA PRO A 96 2.57 -14.92 3.56
C PRO A 96 3.45 -13.95 2.74
N PHE A 97 4.48 -13.40 3.38
CA PHE A 97 5.51 -12.68 2.65
C PHE A 97 6.40 -13.67 1.88
N ASP A 98 6.59 -13.44 0.59
CA ASP A 98 7.51 -14.20 -0.26
C ASP A 98 8.81 -13.40 -0.47
N PRO A 99 9.95 -13.86 0.09
CA PRO A 99 11.25 -13.22 -0.06
C PRO A 99 11.73 -13.06 -1.51
N ASP A 100 11.23 -13.89 -2.44
CA ASP A 100 11.59 -13.82 -3.86
C ASP A 100 10.90 -12.65 -4.58
N THR A 101 9.92 -12.00 -3.92
CA THR A 101 9.14 -10.89 -4.51
C THR A 101 9.95 -9.59 -4.57
N PHE A 102 10.59 -9.23 -3.46
CA PHE A 102 11.49 -8.08 -3.33
C PHE A 102 12.27 -8.18 -2.01
N THR A 103 13.48 -7.61 -1.98
CA THR A 103 14.29 -7.58 -0.77
C THR A 103 13.78 -6.50 0.18
N ILE A 104 13.41 -6.90 1.40
CA ILE A 104 13.27 -5.95 2.51
C ILE A 104 14.68 -5.66 3.02
N ALA A 105 15.24 -4.51 2.64
CA ALA A 105 16.43 -4.02 3.32
C ALA A 105 16.01 -3.62 4.75
N GLY A 106 16.44 -4.39 5.74
CA GLY A 106 16.34 -3.96 7.14
C GLY A 106 17.21 -2.73 7.39
N PRO A 107 17.01 -2.03 8.52
CA PRO A 107 18.01 -1.10 9.02
C PRO A 107 19.37 -1.80 9.24
#